data_AF-L0KUJ3-F1
#
_entry.id   AF-L0KUJ3-F1
#
_cell.length_a   1.000
_cell.length_b   1.000
_cell.length_c   1.000
_cell.angle_alpha   90.00
_cell.angle_beta   90.00
_cell.angle_gamma   90.00
#
_symmetry.space_group_name_H-M   'P 1'
#
loop_
_entity.id
_entity.type
_entity.pdbx_description
1 polymer ?
#
loop_
_entity_poly.entity_id
_entity_poly.type
_entity_poly.pdbx_seq_one_letter_code
_entity_poly.pdbx_strand_id
1 'polypeptide(L)'
;MPDRGCKMIAGLILNATICFAITVSSFAFAWVLASSEDKHNEKSKPALWALVILWSLVALTYLPTTIRMAAAFTGHPSLDLIMYNLAAVPFSTVTVPLVFFILYVITGNQKRSSYISFLFILFGATYLALLYSNGVIGPTITGYSSMFSINSDIAINIYLVGLFVIPIAMMLGMMLLIFLQRMPRHLRYRTTLPLVSISFVFDFMLTDMITNLDVMQMAARIFVLIGTVLAFLAYFPPSTLQKTLGIKKSQHERYEEEEEDENDL
;
A
#
# COMPACT_ATOMS: atom_id res chain seq x y z
N MET A 1 -4.20 35.13 24.08
CA MET A 1 -3.62 34.06 23.23
C MET A 1 -4.65 32.97 22.94
N PRO A 2 -5.59 33.17 21.99
CA PRO A 2 -6.60 32.16 21.62
C PRO A 2 -6.18 31.28 20.41
N ASP A 3 -5.06 31.60 19.76
CA ASP A 3 -4.72 31.10 18.42
C ASP A 3 -4.12 29.68 18.39
N ARG A 4 -3.74 29.11 19.55
CA ARG A 4 -3.23 27.72 19.63
C ARG A 4 -4.33 26.65 19.58
N GLY A 5 -5.52 26.93 20.12
CA GLY A 5 -6.63 25.97 20.13
C GLY A 5 -7.21 25.73 18.73
N CYS A 6 -7.38 26.81 17.95
CA CYS A 6 -7.95 26.72 16.60
C CYS A 6 -7.01 26.01 15.61
N LYS A 7 -5.69 26.22 15.73
CA LYS A 7 -4.66 25.54 14.92
C LYS A 7 -4.54 24.04 15.22
N MET A 8 -4.65 23.62 16.49
CA MET A 8 -4.63 22.19 16.87
C MET A 8 -5.83 21.40 16.32
N ILE A 9 -6.98 22.07 16.18
CA ILE A 9 -8.23 21.49 15.70
C ILE A 9 -8.22 21.31 14.17
N ALA A 10 -7.63 22.25 13.44
CA ALA A 10 -7.56 22.20 11.97
C ALA A 10 -6.64 21.07 11.45
N GLY A 11 -5.53 20.79 12.13
CA GLY A 11 -4.57 19.78 11.69
C GLY A 11 -5.14 18.35 11.73
N LEU A 12 -5.91 18.01 12.77
CA LEU A 12 -6.58 16.71 12.88
C LEU A 12 -7.66 16.50 11.80
N ILE A 13 -8.44 17.54 11.48
CA ILE A 13 -9.44 17.48 10.38
C ILE A 13 -8.75 17.28 9.03
N LEU A 14 -7.67 18.03 8.77
CA LEU A 14 -6.90 17.88 7.54
C LEU A 14 -6.36 16.46 7.42
N ASN A 15 -5.83 15.91 8.52
CA ASN A 15 -5.30 14.57 8.55
C ASN A 15 -6.40 13.51 8.32
N ALA A 16 -7.57 13.67 8.95
CA ALA A 16 -8.75 12.83 8.68
C ALA A 16 -9.15 12.88 7.20
N THR A 17 -9.11 14.06 6.58
CA THR A 17 -9.47 14.26 5.17
C THR A 17 -8.47 13.56 4.24
N ILE A 18 -7.18 13.62 4.55
CA ILE A 18 -6.13 12.91 3.80
C ILE A 18 -6.34 11.39 3.91
N CYS A 19 -6.55 10.86 5.12
CA CYS A 19 -6.84 9.44 5.30
C CYS A 19 -8.09 9.01 4.53
N PHE A 20 -9.15 9.83 4.54
CA PHE A 20 -10.37 9.56 3.80
C PHE A 20 -10.13 9.52 2.29
N ALA A 21 -9.34 10.47 1.77
CA ALA A 21 -8.96 10.50 0.37
C ALA A 21 -8.16 9.25 -0.04
N ILE A 22 -7.24 8.78 0.81
CA ILE A 22 -6.52 7.52 0.59
C ILE A 22 -7.51 6.35 0.54
N THR A 23 -8.40 6.22 1.52
CA THR A 23 -9.41 5.15 1.58
C THR A 23 -10.27 5.10 0.32
N VAL A 24 -10.87 6.23 -0.09
CA VAL A 24 -11.73 6.28 -1.26
C VAL A 24 -10.95 5.99 -2.53
N SER A 25 -9.77 6.57 -2.69
CA SER A 25 -8.94 6.38 -3.89
C SER A 25 -8.46 4.94 -4.02
N SER A 26 -8.02 4.31 -2.92
CA SER A 26 -7.59 2.92 -2.90
C SER A 26 -8.73 1.94 -3.15
N PHE A 27 -9.91 2.15 -2.56
CA PHE A 27 -11.09 1.31 -2.87
C PHE A 27 -11.56 1.49 -4.31
N ALA A 28 -11.63 2.72 -4.81
CA ALA A 28 -11.99 2.99 -6.19
C ALA A 28 -11.00 2.31 -7.16
N PHE A 29 -9.69 2.37 -6.85
CA PHE A 29 -8.69 1.71 -7.66
C PHE A 29 -8.82 0.18 -7.62
N ALA A 30 -9.01 -0.42 -6.44
CA ALA A 30 -9.25 -1.86 -6.30
C ALA A 30 -10.50 -2.31 -7.06
N TRP A 31 -11.60 -1.54 -6.96
CA TRP A 31 -12.84 -1.80 -7.68
C TRP A 31 -12.65 -1.76 -9.20
N VAL A 32 -11.97 -0.74 -9.69
CA VAL A 32 -11.71 -0.59 -11.13
C VAL A 32 -10.83 -1.73 -11.65
N LEU A 33 -9.81 -2.15 -10.91
CA LEU A 33 -8.99 -3.31 -11.24
C LEU A 33 -9.83 -4.59 -11.31
N ALA A 34 -10.68 -4.84 -10.31
CA ALA A 34 -11.56 -6.01 -10.28
C ALA A 34 -12.56 -6.00 -11.46
N SER A 35 -13.14 -4.85 -11.79
CA SER A 35 -14.06 -4.72 -12.93
C SER A 35 -13.41 -4.92 -14.30
N SER A 36 -12.07 -4.92 -14.36
CA SER A 36 -11.31 -5.15 -15.58
C SER A 36 -10.89 -6.62 -15.77
N GLU A 37 -11.25 -7.52 -14.86
CA GLU A 37 -10.84 -8.94 -14.88
C GLU A 37 -11.11 -9.64 -16.21
N ASP A 38 -12.29 -9.40 -16.81
CA ASP A 38 -12.68 -10.03 -18.08
C ASP A 38 -11.80 -9.63 -19.28
N LYS A 39 -10.95 -8.62 -19.13
CA LYS A 39 -10.04 -8.12 -20.17
C LYS A 39 -8.61 -8.66 -20.04
N HIS A 40 -8.33 -9.52 -19.06
CA HIS A 40 -7.00 -10.08 -18.81
C HIS A 40 -7.00 -11.60 -19.03
N ASN A 41 -5.93 -12.14 -19.62
CA ASN A 41 -5.77 -13.59 -19.77
C ASN A 41 -5.75 -14.33 -18.42
N GLU A 42 -6.13 -15.61 -18.46
CA GLU A 42 -6.10 -16.50 -17.29
C GLU A 42 -4.72 -16.56 -16.61
N LYS A 43 -3.63 -16.38 -17.37
CA LYS A 43 -2.25 -16.32 -16.86
C LYS A 43 -1.94 -15.04 -16.05
N SER A 44 -2.63 -13.92 -16.27
CA SER A 44 -2.37 -12.64 -15.57
C SER A 44 -3.33 -12.38 -14.41
N LYS A 45 -4.47 -13.08 -14.35
CA LYS A 45 -5.49 -12.97 -13.29
C LYS A 45 -4.95 -13.11 -11.85
N PRO A 46 -4.05 -14.06 -11.52
CA PRO A 46 -3.56 -14.18 -10.14
C PRO A 46 -2.80 -12.93 -9.67
N ALA A 47 -2.02 -12.31 -10.55
CA ALA A 47 -1.29 -11.08 -10.24
C ALA A 47 -2.25 -9.89 -10.07
N LEU A 48 -3.29 -9.81 -10.93
CA LEU A 48 -4.33 -8.80 -10.83
C LEU A 48 -5.07 -8.88 -9.50
N TRP A 49 -5.50 -10.07 -9.09
CA TRP A 49 -6.19 -10.29 -7.81
C TRP A 49 -5.30 -9.94 -6.61
N ALA A 50 -4.01 -10.23 -6.67
CA ALA A 50 -3.07 -9.79 -5.64
C ALA A 50 -3.04 -8.26 -5.51
N LEU A 51 -3.03 -7.53 -6.62
CA LEU A 51 -3.12 -6.06 -6.60
C LEU A 51 -4.47 -5.58 -6.06
N VAL A 52 -5.60 -6.18 -6.45
CA VAL A 52 -6.93 -5.85 -5.92
C VAL A 52 -6.94 -6.00 -4.39
N ILE A 53 -6.41 -7.11 -3.87
CA ILE A 53 -6.32 -7.37 -2.43
C ILE A 53 -5.39 -6.34 -1.76
N LEU A 54 -4.22 -6.05 -2.34
CA LEU A 54 -3.27 -5.06 -1.82
C LEU A 54 -3.96 -3.70 -1.60
N TRP A 55 -4.61 -3.16 -2.63
CA TRP A 55 -5.26 -1.85 -2.56
C TRP A 55 -6.48 -1.85 -1.63
N SER A 56 -7.20 -2.97 -1.56
CA SER A 56 -8.27 -3.14 -0.58
C SER A 56 -7.74 -3.11 0.86
N LEU A 57 -6.60 -3.76 1.13
CA LEU A 57 -5.97 -3.72 2.46
C LEU A 57 -5.47 -2.32 2.81
N VAL A 58 -4.86 -1.59 1.86
CA VAL A 58 -4.48 -0.17 2.07
C VAL A 58 -5.73 0.64 2.46
N ALA A 59 -6.83 0.48 1.73
CA ALA A 59 -8.07 1.19 2.03
C ALA A 59 -8.64 0.83 3.42
N LEU A 60 -8.60 -0.46 3.77
CA LEU A 60 -9.04 -0.99 5.06
C LEU A 60 -8.14 -0.57 6.23
N THR A 61 -6.86 -0.25 6.00
CA THR A 61 -5.99 0.35 7.02
C THR A 61 -6.34 1.83 7.24
N TYR A 62 -6.56 2.58 6.16
CA TYR A 62 -6.81 4.03 6.26
C TYR A 62 -8.25 4.37 6.65
N LEU A 63 -9.22 3.46 6.47
CA LEU A 63 -10.60 3.68 6.86
C LEU A 63 -10.74 3.84 8.39
N PRO A 64 -10.31 2.88 9.24
CA PRO A 64 -10.29 3.07 10.69
C PRO A 64 -9.40 4.25 11.08
N THR A 65 -8.27 4.48 10.38
CA THR A 65 -7.39 5.63 10.65
C THR A 65 -8.09 6.98 10.43
N THR A 66 -9.01 7.08 9.47
CA THR A 66 -9.85 8.26 9.28
C THR A 66 -10.76 8.49 10.48
N ILE A 67 -11.47 7.44 10.91
CA ILE A 67 -12.37 7.48 12.06
C ILE A 67 -11.58 7.83 13.33
N ARG A 68 -10.37 7.30 13.45
CA ARG A 68 -9.42 7.55 14.53
C ARG A 68 -9.05 9.04 14.66
N MET A 69 -8.74 9.71 13.55
CA MET A 69 -8.46 11.15 13.56
C MET A 69 -9.71 11.97 13.96
N ALA A 70 -10.90 11.57 13.50
CA ALA A 70 -12.15 12.20 13.91
C ALA A 70 -12.49 11.94 15.39
N ALA A 71 -12.15 10.78 15.93
CA ALA A 71 -12.30 10.43 17.33
C ALA A 71 -11.39 11.29 18.22
N ALA A 72 -10.12 11.43 17.83
CA ALA A 72 -9.16 12.32 18.49
C ALA A 72 -9.65 13.77 18.49
N PHE A 73 -10.20 14.22 17.37
CA PHE A 73 -10.79 15.56 17.22
C PHE A 73 -11.98 15.79 18.16
N THR A 74 -12.87 14.81 18.30
CA THR A 74 -14.07 14.91 19.15
C THR A 74 -13.82 14.58 20.62
N GLY A 75 -12.58 14.25 21.00
CA GLY A 75 -12.22 13.93 22.39
C GLY A 75 -12.67 12.55 22.87
N HIS A 76 -12.76 11.56 21.97
CA HIS A 76 -13.14 10.17 22.28
C HIS A 76 -11.93 9.21 22.21
N PRO A 77 -11.04 9.20 23.21
CA PRO A 77 -9.78 8.43 23.17
C PRO A 77 -9.99 6.91 23.14
N SER A 78 -11.10 6.40 23.70
CA SER A 78 -11.43 4.98 23.64
C SER A 78 -11.73 4.53 22.20
N LEU A 79 -12.44 5.36 21.44
CA LEU A 79 -12.77 5.07 20.04
C LEU A 79 -11.51 5.16 19.17
N ASP A 80 -10.63 6.13 19.45
CA ASP A 80 -9.31 6.25 18.83
C ASP A 80 -8.48 4.96 18.98
N LEU A 81 -8.38 4.43 20.20
CA LEU A 81 -7.68 3.17 20.48
C LEU A 81 -8.28 1.94 19.77
N ILE A 82 -9.62 1.82 19.76
CA ILE A 82 -10.29 0.71 19.06
C ILE A 82 -9.99 0.79 17.56
N MET A 83 -10.08 1.98 16.97
CA MET A 83 -9.80 2.18 15.55
C MET A 83 -8.32 1.97 15.22
N TYR A 84 -7.39 2.30 16.12
CA TYR A 84 -5.97 1.98 15.97
C TYR A 84 -5.74 0.48 15.86
N ASN A 85 -6.29 -0.30 16.80
CA ASN A 85 -6.18 -1.75 16.78
C ASN A 85 -6.85 -2.35 15.53
N LEU A 86 -7.99 -1.81 15.12
CA LEU A 86 -8.67 -2.24 13.90
C LEU A 86 -7.84 -1.98 12.64
N ALA A 87 -7.14 -0.83 12.55
CA ALA A 87 -6.22 -0.52 11.44
C ALA A 87 -4.99 -1.44 11.39
N ALA A 88 -4.52 -1.91 12.55
CA ALA A 88 -3.34 -2.77 12.65
C ALA A 88 -3.52 -4.13 11.93
N VAL A 89 -4.75 -4.66 11.87
CA VAL A 89 -5.07 -5.95 11.23
C VAL A 89 -4.83 -5.97 9.71
N PRO A 90 -5.45 -5.08 8.91
CA PRO A 90 -5.13 -5.00 7.48
C PRO A 90 -3.69 -4.54 7.24
N PHE A 91 -3.15 -3.70 8.12
CA PHE A 91 -1.75 -3.25 8.02
C PHE A 91 -0.74 -4.39 8.16
N SER A 92 -0.95 -5.33 9.09
CA SER A 92 -0.04 -6.47 9.29
C SER A 92 -0.08 -7.48 8.15
N THR A 93 -1.07 -7.38 7.27
CA THR A 93 -1.30 -8.33 6.17
C THR A 93 -1.08 -7.72 4.79
N VAL A 94 -0.87 -6.40 4.69
CA VAL A 94 -0.65 -5.69 3.41
C VAL A 94 0.56 -6.25 2.64
N THR A 95 1.53 -6.78 3.36
CA THR A 95 2.74 -7.42 2.80
C THR A 95 2.46 -8.72 2.05
N VAL A 96 1.39 -9.43 2.40
CA VAL A 96 1.06 -10.76 1.85
C VAL A 96 0.76 -10.70 0.35
N PRO A 97 -0.21 -9.88 -0.13
CA PRO A 97 -0.45 -9.76 -1.56
C PRO A 97 0.75 -9.16 -2.31
N LEU A 98 1.55 -8.31 -1.66
CA LEU A 98 2.76 -7.74 -2.26
C LEU A 98 3.79 -8.82 -2.59
N VAL A 99 4.13 -9.65 -1.60
CA VAL A 99 5.08 -10.76 -1.77
C VAL A 99 4.56 -11.76 -2.79
N PHE A 100 3.27 -12.08 -2.74
CA PHE A 100 2.63 -12.96 -3.71
C PHE A 100 2.81 -12.41 -5.13
N PHE A 101 2.46 -11.14 -5.33
CA PHE A 101 2.55 -10.47 -6.63
C PHE A 101 3.98 -10.53 -7.17
N ILE A 102 4.97 -10.15 -6.37
CA ILE A 102 6.38 -10.15 -6.80
C ILE A 102 6.85 -11.55 -7.18
N LEU A 103 6.61 -12.55 -6.33
CA LEU A 103 7.05 -13.92 -6.60
C LEU A 103 6.33 -14.52 -7.80
N TYR A 104 5.07 -14.18 -7.99
CA TYR A 104 4.30 -14.66 -9.13
C TYR A 104 4.87 -14.09 -10.43
N VAL A 105 5.20 -12.79 -10.46
CA VAL A 105 5.83 -12.16 -11.63
C VAL A 105 7.22 -12.76 -11.91
N ILE A 106 8.02 -13.08 -10.88
CA ILE A 106 9.36 -13.68 -11.07
C ILE A 106 9.28 -15.13 -11.52
N THR A 107 8.40 -15.94 -10.92
CA THR A 107 8.41 -17.40 -11.05
C THR A 107 7.36 -17.95 -12.00
N GLY A 108 6.34 -17.17 -12.35
CA GLY A 108 5.15 -17.61 -13.10
C GLY A 108 4.30 -18.67 -12.37
N ASN A 109 4.62 -19.02 -11.12
CA ASN A 109 4.03 -20.16 -10.43
C ASN A 109 3.17 -19.74 -9.24
N GLN A 110 1.86 -19.91 -9.38
CA GLN A 110 0.87 -19.54 -8.36
C GLN A 110 1.07 -20.31 -7.05
N LYS A 111 1.37 -21.62 -7.12
CA LYS A 111 1.53 -22.47 -5.94
C LYS A 111 2.74 -22.05 -5.10
N ARG A 112 3.90 -21.87 -5.74
CA ARG A 112 5.13 -21.42 -5.03
C ARG A 112 4.94 -20.06 -4.39
N SER A 113 4.36 -19.12 -5.14
CA SER A 113 4.08 -17.76 -4.66
C SER A 113 3.12 -17.78 -3.46
N SER A 114 2.10 -18.64 -3.49
CA SER A 114 1.17 -18.83 -2.36
C SER A 114 1.86 -19.39 -1.12
N TYR A 115 2.73 -20.40 -1.26
CA TYR A 115 3.43 -21.00 -0.11
C TYR A 115 4.34 -20.00 0.59
N ILE A 116 5.09 -19.19 -0.16
CA ILE A 116 5.98 -18.19 0.45
C ILE A 116 5.16 -17.07 1.07
N SER A 117 4.09 -16.62 0.42
CA SER A 117 3.20 -15.57 0.96
C SER A 117 2.50 -16.00 2.24
N PHE A 118 2.23 -17.30 2.42
CA PHE A 118 1.71 -17.85 3.66
C PHE A 118 2.66 -17.63 4.85
N LEU A 119 3.98 -17.63 4.64
CA LEU A 119 4.93 -17.29 5.71
C LEU A 119 4.76 -15.84 6.20
N PHE A 120 4.39 -14.91 5.31
CA PHE A 120 4.11 -13.53 5.66
C PHE A 120 2.80 -13.38 6.43
N ILE A 121 1.82 -14.26 6.22
CA ILE A 121 0.63 -14.35 7.07
C ILE A 121 1.03 -14.72 8.51
N LEU A 122 1.95 -15.68 8.68
CA LEU A 122 2.44 -16.09 10.00
C LEU A 122 3.22 -14.95 10.69
N PHE A 123 4.06 -14.22 9.96
CA PHE A 123 4.72 -13.03 10.51
C PHE A 123 3.71 -11.94 10.91
N GLY A 124 2.69 -11.69 10.09
CA GLY A 124 1.59 -10.76 10.38
C GLY A 124 0.80 -11.15 11.64
N ALA A 125 0.44 -12.43 11.75
CA ALA A 125 -0.27 -12.96 12.91
C ALA A 125 0.59 -12.89 14.19
N THR A 126 1.89 -13.20 14.09
CA THR A 126 2.82 -13.10 15.22
C THR A 126 2.98 -11.65 15.68
N TYR A 127 3.10 -10.71 14.73
CA TYR A 127 3.12 -9.28 15.03
C TYR A 127 1.84 -8.84 15.76
N LEU A 128 0.65 -9.21 15.27
CA LEU A 128 -0.62 -8.87 15.91
C LEU A 128 -0.75 -9.48 17.31
N ALA A 129 -0.36 -10.75 17.47
CA ALA A 129 -0.40 -11.41 18.77
C ALA A 129 0.45 -10.68 19.81
N LEU A 130 1.65 -10.25 19.43
CA LEU A 130 2.53 -9.47 20.32
C LEU A 130 2.03 -8.05 20.55
N LEU A 131 1.48 -7.39 19.53
CA LEU A 131 0.86 -6.07 19.66
C LEU A 131 -0.27 -6.09 20.68
N TYR A 132 -1.17 -7.07 20.60
CA TYR A 132 -2.31 -7.18 21.51
C TYR A 132 -1.93 -7.71 22.90
N SER A 133 -0.90 -8.55 23.00
CA SER A 133 -0.42 -9.04 24.30
C SER A 133 0.30 -7.97 25.12
N ASN A 134 1.07 -7.08 24.47
CA ASN A 134 1.87 -6.07 25.17
C ASN A 134 1.20 -4.69 25.19
N GLY A 135 0.19 -4.48 24.35
CA GLY A 135 -0.57 -3.24 24.24
C GLY A 135 0.20 -2.11 23.55
N VAL A 136 -0.45 -0.94 23.53
CA VAL A 136 0.11 0.30 23.00
C VAL A 136 -0.01 1.43 24.01
N ILE A 137 0.95 2.36 23.97
CA ILE A 137 0.99 3.55 24.83
C ILE A 137 0.42 4.74 24.03
N GLY A 138 -0.63 5.39 24.56
CA GLY A 138 -1.32 6.50 23.90
C GLY A 138 -2.83 6.46 24.15
N PRO A 139 -3.64 7.30 23.47
CA PRO A 139 -3.22 8.25 22.43
C PRO A 139 -2.58 9.52 23.00
N THR A 140 -1.46 9.96 22.42
CA THR A 140 -0.95 11.32 22.60
C THR A 140 -1.48 12.19 21.47
N ILE A 141 -2.48 13.02 21.78
CA ILE A 141 -3.10 13.93 20.82
C ILE A 141 -2.22 15.17 20.67
N THR A 142 -1.86 15.47 19.44
CA THR A 142 -1.06 16.64 19.04
C THR A 142 -1.85 17.50 18.06
N GLY A 143 -1.27 18.60 17.60
CA GLY A 143 -1.94 19.50 16.66
C GLY A 143 -2.24 18.87 15.29
N TYR A 144 -1.47 17.87 14.88
CA TYR A 144 -1.61 17.26 13.55
C TYR A 144 -1.99 15.78 13.57
N SER A 145 -1.83 15.08 14.70
CA SER A 145 -2.14 13.65 14.77
C SER A 145 -2.48 13.16 16.17
N SER A 146 -3.03 11.95 16.22
CA SER A 146 -3.07 11.12 17.44
C SER A 146 -2.04 10.01 17.29
N MET A 147 -1.10 9.92 18.24
CA MET A 147 0.04 9.02 18.17
C MET A 147 -0.09 7.89 19.20
N PHE A 148 0.35 6.70 18.80
CA PHE A 148 0.51 5.53 19.66
C PHE A 148 1.92 5.00 19.50
N SER A 149 2.53 4.59 20.61
CA SER A 149 3.80 3.86 20.62
C SER A 149 3.55 2.40 20.94
N ILE A 150 4.14 1.50 20.17
CA ILE A 150 4.04 0.06 20.41
C ILE A 150 4.89 -0.31 21.63
N ASN A 151 4.31 -0.99 22.62
CA ASN A 151 4.98 -1.34 23.87
C ASN A 151 5.74 -2.69 23.78
N SER A 152 6.38 -2.96 22.65
CA SER A 152 7.10 -4.22 22.42
C SER A 152 8.16 -4.08 21.35
N ASP A 153 9.42 -4.12 21.76
CA ASP A 153 10.57 -4.09 20.84
C ASP A 153 10.57 -5.30 19.90
N ILE A 154 10.10 -6.46 20.39
CA ILE A 154 10.01 -7.68 19.58
C ILE A 154 8.96 -7.51 18.48
N ALA A 155 7.80 -6.92 18.78
CA ALA A 155 6.78 -6.65 17.76
C ALA A 155 7.29 -5.69 16.68
N ILE A 156 7.97 -4.61 17.10
CA ILE A 156 8.60 -3.66 16.18
C ILE A 156 9.64 -4.35 15.29
N ASN A 157 10.48 -5.22 15.86
CA ASN A 157 11.51 -5.95 15.11
C ASN A 157 10.93 -6.97 14.13
N ILE A 158 9.90 -7.73 14.51
CA ILE A 158 9.22 -8.66 13.60
C ILE A 158 8.59 -7.88 12.44
N TYR A 159 8.01 -6.72 12.71
CA TYR A 159 7.45 -5.87 11.66
C TYR A 159 8.54 -5.33 10.73
N LEU A 160 9.57 -4.68 11.27
CA LEU A 160 10.64 -4.07 10.49
C LEU A 160 11.43 -5.11 9.68
N VAL A 161 11.87 -6.20 10.31
CA VAL A 161 12.73 -7.18 9.64
C VAL A 161 11.89 -8.13 8.79
N GLY A 162 10.85 -8.73 9.37
CA GLY A 162 10.06 -9.78 8.72
C GLY A 162 9.06 -9.25 7.71
N LEU A 163 8.29 -8.23 8.09
CA LEU A 163 7.19 -7.72 7.26
C LEU A 163 7.58 -6.55 6.36
N PHE A 164 8.74 -5.91 6.54
CA PHE A 164 9.10 -4.70 5.79
C PHE A 164 10.40 -4.82 4.97
N VAL A 165 11.53 -5.14 5.61
CA VAL A 165 12.85 -5.22 4.93
C VAL A 165 12.85 -6.26 3.81
N ILE A 166 12.30 -7.44 4.04
CA ILE A 166 12.28 -8.51 3.03
C ILE A 166 11.48 -8.08 1.77
N PRO A 167 10.22 -7.61 1.87
CA PRO A 167 9.46 -7.14 0.70
C PRO A 167 10.11 -5.97 -0.04
N ILE A 168 10.73 -5.02 0.67
CA ILE A 168 11.45 -3.92 0.01
C ILE A 168 12.65 -4.45 -0.75
N ALA A 169 13.43 -5.35 -0.15
CA ALA A 169 14.55 -5.97 -0.85
C ALA A 169 14.06 -6.70 -2.12
N MET A 170 12.89 -7.34 -2.06
CA MET A 170 12.26 -7.97 -3.23
C MET A 170 11.79 -6.95 -4.27
N MET A 171 11.18 -5.83 -3.87
CA MET A 171 10.78 -4.74 -4.77
C MET A 171 11.99 -4.10 -5.45
N LEU A 172 13.05 -3.79 -4.69
CA LEU A 172 14.29 -3.23 -5.22
C LEU A 172 14.98 -4.24 -6.15
N GLY A 173 14.99 -5.53 -5.80
CA GLY A 173 15.49 -6.60 -6.65
C GLY A 173 14.75 -6.67 -7.98
N MET A 174 13.42 -6.62 -7.96
CA MET A 174 12.58 -6.55 -9.16
C MET A 174 12.85 -5.31 -10.00
N MET A 175 12.90 -4.13 -9.38
CA MET A 175 13.22 -2.88 -10.08
C MET A 175 14.60 -2.96 -10.74
N LEU A 176 15.59 -3.53 -10.06
CA LEU A 176 16.92 -3.73 -10.59
C LEU A 176 16.90 -4.71 -11.79
N LEU A 177 16.20 -5.84 -11.69
CA LEU A 177 16.07 -6.80 -12.79
C LEU A 177 15.42 -6.16 -14.02
N ILE A 178 14.30 -5.43 -13.84
CA ILE A 178 13.63 -4.68 -14.91
C ILE A 178 14.57 -3.61 -15.49
N PHE A 179 15.42 -3.01 -14.64
CA PHE A 179 16.41 -2.05 -15.09
C PHE A 179 17.49 -2.71 -15.96
N LEU A 180 17.99 -3.89 -15.58
CA LEU A 180 19.02 -4.63 -16.32
C LEU A 180 18.50 -5.28 -17.62
N GLN A 181 17.25 -5.74 -17.66
CA GLN A 181 16.69 -6.54 -18.76
C GLN A 181 16.48 -5.79 -20.11
N ARG A 182 16.92 -4.52 -20.25
CA ARG A 182 16.79 -3.72 -21.50
C ARG A 182 15.41 -3.83 -22.18
N MET A 183 14.33 -3.71 -21.41
CA MET A 183 12.97 -3.71 -21.96
C MET A 183 12.66 -2.45 -22.79
N PRO A 184 11.74 -2.55 -23.78
CA PRO A 184 11.21 -1.39 -24.50
C PRO A 184 10.65 -0.33 -23.53
N ARG A 185 10.81 0.96 -23.85
CA ARG A 185 10.45 2.08 -22.95
C ARG A 185 8.98 2.05 -22.46
N HIS A 186 8.06 1.56 -23.29
CA HIS A 186 6.64 1.48 -22.94
C HIS A 186 6.35 0.36 -21.91
N LEU A 187 6.94 -0.83 -22.09
CA LEU A 187 6.86 -1.96 -21.15
C LEU A 187 7.50 -1.58 -19.81
N ARG A 188 8.67 -0.94 -19.86
CA ARG A 188 9.38 -0.47 -18.66
C ARG A 188 8.55 0.53 -17.86
N TYR A 189 7.86 1.46 -18.53
CA TYR A 189 6.97 2.42 -17.86
C TYR A 189 5.77 1.72 -17.20
N ARG A 190 5.16 0.76 -17.91
CA ARG A 190 3.93 0.07 -17.48
C ARG A 190 4.15 -0.89 -16.30
N THR A 191 5.36 -1.41 -16.10
CA THR A 191 5.72 -2.28 -14.96
C THR A 191 6.44 -1.54 -13.83
N THR A 192 7.33 -0.60 -14.16
CA THR A 192 8.12 0.11 -13.13
C THR A 192 7.28 1.13 -12.36
N LEU A 193 6.37 1.86 -13.04
CA LEU A 193 5.61 2.93 -12.37
C LEU A 193 4.62 2.38 -11.31
N PRO A 194 3.88 1.29 -11.55
CA PRO A 194 3.10 0.65 -10.48
C PRO A 194 3.98 0.15 -9.34
N LEU A 195 5.14 -0.44 -9.63
CA LEU A 195 6.05 -0.95 -8.60
C LEU A 195 6.63 0.16 -7.72
N VAL A 196 7.01 1.30 -8.33
CA VAL A 196 7.42 2.51 -7.61
C VAL A 196 6.29 3.04 -6.73
N SER A 197 5.07 3.11 -7.27
CA SER A 197 3.90 3.57 -6.52
C SER A 197 3.64 2.67 -5.31
N ILE A 198 3.68 1.35 -5.49
CA ILE A 198 3.51 0.37 -4.41
C ILE A 198 4.61 0.53 -3.35
N SER A 199 5.87 0.71 -3.75
CA SER A 199 6.98 0.98 -2.82
C SER A 199 6.73 2.26 -2.02
N PHE A 200 6.32 3.35 -2.67
CA PHE A 200 5.98 4.60 -1.98
C PHE A 200 4.87 4.38 -0.94
N VAL A 201 3.77 3.74 -1.33
CA VAL A 201 2.66 3.47 -0.39
C VAL A 201 3.15 2.62 0.79
N PHE A 202 3.89 1.55 0.52
CA PHE A 202 4.36 0.62 1.54
C PHE A 202 5.35 1.27 2.53
N ASP A 203 6.33 2.01 2.01
CA ASP A 203 7.37 2.69 2.80
C ASP A 203 6.78 3.74 3.75
N PHE A 204 5.84 4.54 3.24
CA PHE A 204 5.22 5.60 4.03
C PHE A 204 4.09 5.06 4.93
N MET A 205 3.45 3.94 4.61
CA MET A 205 2.57 3.23 5.55
C MET A 205 3.33 2.75 6.79
N LEU A 206 4.53 2.16 6.61
CA LEU A 206 5.40 1.83 7.75
C LEU A 206 5.70 3.09 8.57
N THR A 207 6.14 4.14 7.89
CA THR A 207 6.57 5.37 8.55
C THR A 207 5.45 5.98 9.39
N ASP A 208 4.20 5.98 8.88
CA ASP A 208 3.01 6.45 9.61
C ASP A 208 2.75 5.64 10.89
N MET A 209 2.97 4.33 10.87
CA MET A 209 2.65 3.44 12.00
C MET A 209 3.71 3.42 13.11
N ILE A 210 4.98 3.71 12.81
CA ILE A 210 6.08 3.63 13.78
C ILE A 210 6.51 5.01 14.32
N THR A 211 6.29 6.09 13.57
CA THR A 211 6.81 7.39 13.97
C THR A 211 6.07 7.99 15.17
N ASN A 212 6.86 8.59 16.06
CA ASN A 212 6.40 9.33 17.24
C ASN A 212 6.44 10.86 17.02
N LEU A 213 6.57 11.31 15.77
CA LEU A 213 6.55 12.73 15.39
C LEU A 213 5.30 13.03 14.56
N ASP A 214 4.50 14.00 15.00
CA ASP A 214 3.19 14.34 14.42
C ASP A 214 3.29 14.85 12.98
N VAL A 215 4.25 15.75 12.70
CA VAL A 215 4.52 16.26 11.35
C VAL A 215 4.95 15.13 10.41
N MET A 216 5.69 14.14 10.93
CA MET A 216 6.16 13.00 10.14
C MET A 216 5.01 12.05 9.80
N GLN A 217 4.05 11.81 10.71
CA GLN A 217 2.82 11.06 10.40
C GLN A 217 2.01 11.74 9.30
N MET A 218 1.82 13.06 9.40
CA MET A 218 1.10 13.82 8.39
C MET A 218 1.80 13.77 7.03
N ALA A 219 3.12 13.98 7.00
CA ALA A 219 3.91 13.88 5.76
C ALA A 219 3.82 12.47 5.15
N ALA A 220 3.95 11.42 5.98
CA ALA A 220 3.83 10.04 5.53
C ALA A 220 2.48 9.78 4.85
N ARG A 221 1.37 10.24 5.42
CA ARG A 221 0.04 10.10 4.82
C ARG A 221 -0.10 10.86 3.50
N ILE A 222 0.50 12.04 3.38
CA ILE A 222 0.55 12.76 2.09
C ILE A 222 1.30 11.93 1.05
N PHE A 223 2.45 11.34 1.41
CA PHE A 223 3.20 10.48 0.49
C PHE A 223 2.45 9.20 0.12
N VAL A 224 1.69 8.61 1.05
CA VAL A 224 0.80 7.49 0.73
C VAL A 224 -0.26 7.92 -0.27
N LEU A 225 -0.90 9.09 -0.09
CA LEU A 225 -1.86 9.63 -1.05
C LEU A 225 -1.22 9.90 -2.43
N ILE A 226 -0.01 10.45 -2.47
CA ILE A 226 0.72 10.62 -3.72
C ILE A 226 0.98 9.26 -4.37
N GLY A 227 1.41 8.26 -3.58
CA GLY A 227 1.61 6.90 -4.04
C GLY A 227 0.35 6.27 -4.62
N THR A 228 -0.81 6.44 -3.98
CA THR A 228 -2.09 5.90 -4.48
C THR A 228 -2.52 6.57 -5.78
N VAL A 229 -2.33 7.89 -5.91
CA VAL A 229 -2.59 8.64 -7.15
C VAL A 229 -1.63 8.19 -8.26
N LEU A 230 -0.34 7.98 -7.95
CA LEU A 230 0.63 7.45 -8.90
C LEU A 230 0.24 6.05 -9.39
N ALA A 231 -0.34 5.21 -8.53
CA ALA A 231 -0.84 3.89 -8.91
C ALA A 231 -1.93 4.00 -9.97
N PHE A 232 -2.88 4.90 -9.72
CA PHE A 232 -3.99 5.15 -10.62
C PHE A 232 -3.50 5.68 -11.97
N LEU A 233 -2.56 6.62 -11.98
CA LEU A 233 -1.97 7.16 -13.21
C LEU A 233 -1.10 6.14 -13.95
N ALA A 234 -0.48 5.19 -13.23
CA ALA A 234 0.30 4.14 -13.85
C ALA A 234 -0.58 3.14 -14.62
N TYR A 235 -1.74 2.83 -14.07
CA TYR A 235 -2.70 1.91 -14.69
C TYR A 235 -3.60 2.60 -15.73
N PHE A 236 -3.97 3.86 -15.47
CA PHE A 236 -4.76 4.71 -16.36
C PHE A 236 -3.98 5.97 -16.77
N PRO A 237 -2.97 5.83 -17.67
CA PRO A 237 -2.15 6.97 -18.08
C PRO A 237 -3.01 8.04 -18.76
N PRO A 238 -2.85 9.34 -18.44
CA PRO A 238 -3.59 10.41 -19.08
C PRO A 238 -3.21 10.55 -20.55
N SER A 239 -4.10 11.12 -21.37
CA SER A 239 -3.97 11.19 -22.83
C SER A 239 -2.70 11.90 -23.33
N THR A 240 -2.14 12.82 -22.54
CA THR A 240 -0.84 13.48 -22.79
C THR A 240 0.34 12.52 -22.65
N LEU A 241 0.34 11.68 -21.61
CA LEU A 241 1.34 10.64 -21.40
C LEU A 241 1.20 9.52 -22.43
N GLN A 242 -0.03 9.13 -22.78
CA GLN A 242 -0.28 8.15 -23.84
C GLN A 242 0.32 8.59 -25.18
N LYS A 243 0.14 9.87 -25.56
CA LYS A 243 0.72 10.45 -26.78
C LYS A 243 2.25 10.53 -26.75
N THR A 244 2.83 10.87 -25.60
CA THR A 244 4.30 11.00 -25.43
C THR A 244 5.00 9.64 -25.40
N LEU A 245 4.33 8.62 -24.88
CA LEU A 245 4.84 7.25 -24.77
C LEU A 245 4.47 6.37 -25.98
N GLY A 246 3.71 6.90 -26.95
CA GLY A 246 3.29 6.16 -28.15
C GLY A 246 2.25 5.06 -27.91
N ILE A 247 1.56 5.07 -26.76
CA ILE A 247 0.58 4.04 -26.38
C ILE A 247 -0.72 4.28 -27.16
N LYS A 248 -0.96 3.51 -28.23
CA LYS A 248 -2.24 3.54 -28.97
C LYS A 248 -3.35 2.91 -28.12
N LYS A 249 -4.52 3.55 -28.15
CA LYS A 249 -5.77 3.30 -27.38
C LYS A 249 -6.37 1.87 -27.47
N SER A 250 -5.68 0.92 -28.09
CA SER A 250 -6.20 -0.40 -28.51
C SER A 250 -5.27 -1.58 -28.24
N GLN A 251 -4.15 -1.41 -27.54
CA GLN A 251 -3.14 -2.47 -27.37
C GLN A 251 -3.27 -3.28 -26.05
N HIS A 252 -4.42 -3.24 -25.37
CA HIS A 252 -4.66 -4.25 -24.32
C HIS A 252 -4.77 -5.66 -24.92
N GLU A 253 -5.23 -5.78 -26.17
CA GLU A 253 -5.43 -7.05 -26.87
C GLU A 253 -4.17 -7.60 -27.58
N ARG A 254 -3.17 -6.76 -27.91
CA ARG A 254 -2.11 -7.16 -28.86
C ARG A 254 -0.79 -7.66 -28.25
N TYR A 255 -0.57 -7.45 -26.96
CA TYR A 255 0.72 -7.79 -26.34
C TYR A 255 0.77 -9.18 -25.69
N GLU A 256 -0.37 -9.83 -25.46
CA GLU A 256 -0.37 -11.26 -25.09
C GLU A 256 -0.17 -12.15 -26.33
N GLU A 257 -0.52 -11.68 -27.54
CA GLU A 257 -0.22 -12.38 -28.80
C GLU A 257 1.27 -12.31 -29.17
N GLU A 258 1.95 -11.17 -28.96
CA GLU A 258 3.38 -11.03 -29.30
C GLU A 258 4.33 -11.84 -28.36
N GLU A 259 3.94 -12.14 -27.11
CA GLU A 259 4.68 -13.07 -26.22
C GLU A 259 4.45 -14.56 -26.55
N GLU A 260 3.36 -14.89 -27.26
CA GLU A 260 3.10 -16.25 -27.76
C GLU A 260 3.86 -16.53 -29.06
N ASP A 261 4.00 -15.54 -29.95
CA ASP A 261 4.72 -15.70 -31.23
C ASP A 261 6.26 -15.80 -31.10
N GLU A 262 6.87 -15.23 -30.04
CA GLU A 262 8.33 -15.33 -29.81
C GLU A 262 8.77 -16.65 -29.15
N ASN A 263 7.84 -17.46 -28.62
CA ASN A 263 8.15 -18.75 -28.00
C ASN A 263 7.99 -19.97 -28.94
N ASP A 264 7.54 -19.75 -30.18
CA ASP A 264 7.32 -20.79 -31.21
C ASP A 264 8.35 -20.74 -32.37
N LEU A 265 9.55 -20.16 -32.15
CA LEU A 265 10.68 -20.16 -33.09
C LEU A 265 11.96 -20.79 -32.52
#